data_AF-A0A0R1JXF0-F1
#
_entry.id   AF-A0A0R1JXF0-F1
#
_cell.length_a   1.000
_cell.length_b   1.000
_cell.length_c   1.000
_cell.angle_alpha   90.00
_cell.angle_beta   90.00
_cell.angle_gamma   90.00
#
_symmetry.space_group_name_H-M   'P 1'
#
loop_
_entity.id
_entity.type
_entity.pdbx_description
1 polymer ?
#
loop_
_entity_poly.entity_id
_entity_poly.type
_entity_poly.pdbx_seq_one_letter_code
_entity_poly.pdbx_strand_id
1 'polypeptide(L)'
;MQKNWQRWGTGVIALGILVALVMRVLGRPLMESGNLLFMVGLVLLVVGAILILARGHLFTGWRHRRRKGMDALPGEKVDVHDVATVKNSPIRVTAGARFSLLSGTGLIVVGIILTLI
;
A
#
# COMPACT_ATOMS: atom_id res chain seq x y z
N MET A 1 9.24 17.43 9.18
CA MET A 1 8.92 16.34 10.13
C MET A 1 8.54 15.06 9.35
N GLN A 2 9.50 14.18 9.02
CA GLN A 2 9.25 12.94 8.25
C GLN A 2 10.03 11.71 8.78
N LYS A 3 10.43 11.68 10.05
CA LYS A 3 11.33 10.64 10.60
C LYS A 3 10.61 9.37 11.11
N ASN A 4 9.29 9.42 11.29
CA ASN A 4 8.58 8.36 12.02
C ASN A 4 8.27 7.13 11.16
N TRP A 5 7.97 7.29 9.86
CA TRP A 5 7.51 6.17 9.01
C TRP A 5 8.53 5.03 8.89
N GLN A 6 9.83 5.35 8.92
CA GLN A 6 10.90 4.35 8.91
C GLN A 6 10.88 3.51 10.18
N ARG A 7 10.75 4.16 11.34
CA ARG A 7 10.68 3.48 12.65
C ARG A 7 9.49 2.53 12.72
N TRP A 8 8.33 2.97 12.23
CA TRP A 8 7.15 2.13 12.14
C TRP A 8 7.38 0.95 11.19
N GLY A 9 7.98 1.20 10.01
CA GLY A 9 8.26 0.15 9.01
C GLY A 9 9.21 -0.92 9.55
N THR A 10 10.32 -0.51 10.17
CA THR A 10 11.25 -1.44 10.83
C THR A 10 10.62 -2.13 12.02
N GLY A 11 9.73 -1.45 12.76
CA GLY A 11 8.99 -2.02 13.88
C GLY A 11 8.07 -3.16 13.45
N VAL A 12 7.38 -3.02 12.30
CA VAL A 12 6.54 -4.08 11.74
C VAL A 12 7.37 -5.30 11.32
N ILE A 13 8.54 -5.09 10.70
CA ILE A 13 9.44 -6.19 10.33
C ILE A 13 9.92 -6.91 11.60
N ALA A 14 10.36 -6.17 12.62
CA ALA A 14 10.80 -6.73 13.89
C ALA A 14 9.67 -7.51 14.59
N LEU A 15 8.44 -6.99 14.57
CA LEU A 15 7.28 -7.70 15.09
C LEU A 15 6.99 -8.98 14.29
N GLY A 16 7.13 -8.96 12.97
CA GLY A 16 7.00 -10.16 12.13
C GLY A 16 8.01 -11.25 12.51
N ILE A 17 9.26 -10.87 12.74
CA ILE A 17 10.31 -11.79 13.21
C ILE A 17 9.95 -12.33 14.60
N LEU A 18 9.46 -11.48 15.52
CA LEU A 18 9.02 -11.91 16.84
C LEU A 18 7.88 -12.93 16.75
N VAL A 19 6.88 -12.70 15.90
CA VAL A 19 5.77 -13.64 15.66
C VAL A 19 6.29 -14.97 15.12
N ALA A 20 7.22 -14.96 14.17
CA ALA A 20 7.83 -16.18 13.65
C ALA A 20 8.61 -16.95 14.73
N LEU A 21 9.34 -16.24 15.60
CA LEU A 21 10.05 -16.84 16.73
C LEU A 21 9.08 -17.49 17.73
N VAL A 22 7.99 -16.80 18.07
CA VAL A 22 6.94 -17.33 18.94
C VAL A 22 6.34 -18.60 18.32
N MET A 23 5.96 -18.56 17.04
CA MET A 23 5.46 -19.75 16.33
C MET A 23 6.44 -20.91 16.36
N ARG A 24 7.74 -20.64 16.24
CA ARG A 24 8.79 -21.66 16.35
C ARG A 24 8.86 -22.27 17.75
N VAL A 25 8.77 -21.46 18.81
CA VAL A 25 8.74 -21.94 20.21
C VAL A 25 7.49 -22.79 20.48
N LEU A 26 6.37 -22.48 19.83
CA LEU A 26 5.13 -23.28 19.85
C LEU A 26 5.21 -24.57 19.01
N GLY A 27 6.35 -24.88 18.40
CA GLY A 27 6.56 -26.10 17.62
C GLY A 27 5.93 -26.08 16.22
N ARG A 28 5.48 -24.92 15.72
CA ARG A 28 4.97 -24.79 14.35
C ARG A 28 6.11 -24.89 13.32
N PRO A 29 5.85 -25.47 12.14
CA PRO A 29 6.85 -25.56 11.08
C PRO A 29 7.22 -24.16 10.58
N LEU A 30 8.51 -23.96 10.23
CA LEU A 30 9.01 -22.69 9.69
C LEU A 30 8.31 -22.30 8.38
N MET A 31 7.86 -23.29 7.62
CA MET A 31 7.05 -23.12 6.42
C MET A 31 5.75 -22.33 6.69
N GLU A 32 5.05 -22.61 7.80
CA GLU A 32 3.79 -21.93 8.12
C GLU A 32 4.02 -20.46 8.47
N SER A 33 5.05 -20.16 9.28
CA SER A 33 5.39 -18.79 9.66
C SER A 33 5.95 -17.98 8.48
N GLY A 34 6.77 -18.61 7.63
CA GLY A 34 7.27 -18.02 6.39
C GLY A 34 6.14 -17.66 5.43
N ASN A 35 5.20 -18.57 5.20
CA ASN A 35 4.02 -18.33 4.36
C ASN A 35 3.14 -17.20 4.91
N LEU A 36 2.91 -17.16 6.23
CA LEU A 36 2.14 -16.09 6.87
C LEU A 36 2.79 -14.73 6.66
N LEU A 37 4.09 -14.62 6.93
CA LEU A 37 4.84 -13.36 6.75
C LEU A 37 4.86 -12.93 5.28
N PHE A 38 5.01 -13.88 4.35
CA PHE A 38 4.94 -13.63 2.92
C PHE A 38 3.58 -13.07 2.49
N MET A 39 2.47 -13.69 2.94
CA MET A 39 1.12 -13.21 2.66
C MET A 39 0.87 -11.81 3.22
N VAL A 40 1.27 -11.56 4.47
CA VAL A 40 1.14 -10.23 5.09
C VAL A 40 1.96 -9.19 4.33
N GLY A 41 3.18 -9.55 3.93
CA GLY A 41 4.04 -8.68 3.11
C GLY A 41 3.44 -8.36 1.75
N LEU A 42 2.81 -9.34 1.08
CA LEU A 42 2.07 -9.14 -0.18
C LEU A 42 0.91 -8.16 -0.01
N VAL A 43 0.09 -8.33 1.04
CA VAL A 43 -1.02 -7.42 1.33
C VAL A 43 -0.51 -5.98 1.52
N LEU A 44 0.60 -5.81 2.24
CA LEU A 44 1.23 -4.50 2.42
C LEU A 44 1.71 -3.90 1.09
N LEU A 45 2.31 -4.69 0.20
CA LEU A 45 2.69 -4.21 -1.14
C LEU A 45 1.49 -3.76 -1.96
N VAL A 46 0.39 -4.53 -1.95
CA VAL A 46 -0.85 -4.17 -2.65
C VAL A 46 -1.42 -2.86 -2.10
N VAL A 47 -1.47 -2.71 -0.77
CA VAL A 47 -1.89 -1.44 -0.14
C VAL A 47 -0.98 -0.29 -0.54
N GLY A 48 0.34 -0.49 -0.57
CA GLY A 48 1.30 0.53 -1.02
C GLY A 48 1.10 0.95 -2.47
N ALA A 49 0.85 -0.01 -3.36
CA ALA A 49 0.52 0.25 -4.76
C ALA A 49 -0.79 1.05 -4.86
N ILE A 50 -1.84 0.67 -4.14
CA ILE A 50 -3.11 1.40 -4.10
C ILE A 50 -2.90 2.85 -3.61
N LEU A 51 -2.10 3.06 -2.56
CA LEU A 51 -1.82 4.40 -2.03
C LEU A 51 -1.05 5.29 -3.03
N ILE A 52 -0.15 4.71 -3.82
CA ILE A 52 0.55 5.41 -4.90
C ILE A 52 -0.44 5.78 -6.00
N LEU A 53 -1.23 4.82 -6.46
CA LEU A 53 -2.20 5.01 -7.55
C LEU A 53 -3.31 5.99 -7.17
N ALA A 54 -3.78 5.92 -5.92
CA ALA A 54 -4.82 6.81 -5.40
C ALA A 54 -4.36 8.26 -5.38
N ARG A 55 -3.09 8.51 -5.07
CA ARG A 55 -2.54 9.87 -5.09
C ARG A 55 -2.20 10.36 -6.49
N GLY A 56 -2.03 9.46 -7.45
CA GLY A 56 -1.96 9.80 -8.88
C GLY A 56 -3.32 10.20 -9.48
N HIS A 57 -4.37 10.34 -8.66
CA HIS A 57 -5.73 10.64 -9.11
C HIS A 57 -6.26 9.64 -10.17
N LEU A 58 -5.67 8.45 -10.27
CA LEU A 58 -6.04 7.42 -11.25
C LEU A 58 -7.43 6.81 -10.96
N PHE A 59 -7.92 6.95 -9.73
CA PHE A 59 -9.30 6.60 -9.38
C PHE A 59 -10.30 7.76 -9.62
N THR A 60 -9.82 8.97 -9.92
CA THR A 60 -10.70 10.10 -10.29
C THR A 60 -11.21 9.86 -11.72
N GLY A 61 -12.52 9.63 -11.84
CA GLY A 61 -13.18 9.27 -13.10
C GLY A 61 -13.92 7.93 -13.07
N TRP A 62 -13.61 7.02 -12.14
CA TRP A 62 -14.27 5.69 -12.08
C TRP A 62 -15.77 5.79 -11.77
N ARG A 63 -16.19 6.77 -10.95
CA ARG A 63 -17.58 6.92 -10.51
C ARG A 63 -18.40 7.91 -11.34
N HIS A 64 -17.78 8.68 -12.24
CA HIS A 64 -18.46 9.72 -13.01
C HIS A 64 -18.82 9.24 -14.42
N ARG A 65 -19.65 8.19 -14.50
CA ARG A 65 -20.27 7.78 -15.77
C ARG A 65 -21.52 8.63 -15.99
N ARG A 66 -21.39 9.81 -16.62
CA ARG A 66 -22.56 10.56 -17.10
C ARG A 66 -23.33 9.70 -18.10
N ARG A 67 -24.64 9.52 -17.91
CA ARG A 67 -25.52 8.93 -18.95
C ARG A 67 -25.61 9.94 -20.11
N LYS A 68 -25.36 9.49 -21.34
CA LYS A 68 -25.63 10.29 -22.55
C LYS A 68 -27.10 10.73 -22.52
N GLY A 69 -27.35 12.05 -22.58
CA GLY A 69 -28.70 12.61 -22.72
C GLY A 69 -29.32 13.29 -21.49
N MET A 70 -28.56 13.56 -20.41
CA MET A 70 -29.01 14.46 -19.35
C MET A 70 -28.40 15.85 -19.53
N ASP A 71 -29.23 16.90 -19.46
CA ASP A 71 -28.79 18.29 -19.45
C ASP A 71 -27.87 18.56 -18.25
N ALA A 72 -26.85 19.40 -18.47
CA ALA A 72 -25.93 19.79 -17.42
C ALA A 72 -26.71 20.50 -16.30
N LEU A 73 -26.56 20.02 -15.05
CA LEU A 73 -27.12 20.74 -13.90
C LEU A 73 -26.61 22.19 -13.90
N PRO A 74 -27.50 23.18 -13.70
CA PRO A 74 -27.11 24.58 -13.69
C PRO A 74 -26.11 24.82 -12.55
N GLY A 75 -24.86 25.14 -12.91
CA GLY A 75 -23.76 25.38 -11.97
C GLY A 75 -22.57 24.41 -12.11
N GLU A 76 -22.69 23.31 -12.85
CA GLU A 76 -21.61 22.32 -12.95
C GLU A 76 -20.71 22.53 -14.18
N LYS A 77 -20.20 23.76 -14.35
CA LYS A 77 -19.03 23.97 -15.20
C LYS A 77 -17.81 23.65 -14.35
N VAL A 78 -17.34 22.41 -14.47
CA VAL A 78 -16.04 22.02 -13.91
C VAL A 78 -14.97 22.91 -14.57
N ASP A 79 -14.20 23.66 -13.78
CA ASP A 79 -13.15 24.51 -14.32
C ASP A 79 -12.09 23.63 -15.00
N VAL A 80 -11.88 23.88 -16.29
CA VAL A 80 -10.91 23.14 -17.11
C VAL A 80 -9.48 23.31 -16.61
N HIS A 81 -9.16 24.45 -15.97
CA HIS A 81 -7.84 24.69 -15.37
C HIS A 81 -7.64 23.85 -14.11
N ASP A 82 -8.68 23.66 -13.29
CA ASP A 82 -8.62 22.80 -12.11
C ASP A 82 -8.43 21.34 -12.51
N VAL A 83 -9.16 20.86 -13.53
CA VAL A 83 -8.99 19.48 -14.03
C VAL A 83 -7.60 19.26 -14.63
N ALA A 84 -7.09 20.23 -15.39
CA ALA A 84 -5.74 20.17 -15.95
C ALA A 84 -4.68 20.12 -14.84
N THR A 85 -4.80 20.96 -13.82
CA THR A 85 -3.84 21.03 -12.70
C THR A 85 -3.86 19.75 -11.85
N VAL A 86 -5.04 19.20 -11.56
CA VAL A 86 -5.18 17.96 -10.79
C VAL A 86 -4.64 16.76 -11.56
N LYS A 87 -4.95 16.63 -12.85
CA LYS A 87 -4.45 15.52 -13.69
C LYS A 87 -2.95 15.58 -13.93
N ASN A 88 -2.37 16.78 -13.98
CA ASN A 88 -0.93 16.97 -14.21
C ASN A 88 -0.13 17.02 -12.90
N SER A 89 -0.77 16.75 -11.76
CA SER A 89 -0.08 16.70 -10.48
C SER A 89 0.89 15.50 -10.44
N PRO A 90 2.14 15.69 -9.97
CA PRO A 90 3.14 14.63 -9.99
C PRO A 90 2.75 13.50 -9.04
N ILE A 91 3.00 12.26 -9.45
CA ILE A 91 2.81 11.07 -8.60
C ILE A 91 3.80 11.15 -7.44
N ARG A 92 3.31 11.45 -6.23
CA ARG A 92 4.14 11.52 -5.02
C ARG A 92 3.96 10.29 -4.16
N VAL A 93 5.06 9.60 -3.87
CA VAL A 93 5.06 8.48 -2.91
C VAL A 93 4.88 9.04 -1.50
N THR A 94 3.77 8.68 -0.86
CA THR A 94 3.38 9.17 0.48
C THR A 94 4.18 8.48 1.58
N ALA A 95 4.20 9.03 2.79
CA ALA A 95 4.80 8.34 3.93
C ALA A 95 4.14 6.97 4.20
N GLY A 96 2.82 6.86 4.01
CA GLY A 96 2.09 5.59 4.13
C GLY A 96 2.50 4.58 3.06
N ALA A 97 2.62 5.02 1.79
CA ALA A 97 3.09 4.18 0.69
C ALA A 97 4.54 3.71 0.91
N ARG A 98 5.43 4.60 1.36
CA ARG A 98 6.81 4.24 1.70
C ARG A 98 6.88 3.22 2.84
N PHE A 99 6.08 3.42 3.88
CA PHE A 99 5.96 2.48 4.99
C PHE A 99 5.53 1.10 4.49
N SER A 100 4.42 1.01 3.74
CA SER A 100 3.87 -0.25 3.27
C SER A 100 4.79 -0.97 2.27
N LEU A 101 5.50 -0.22 1.44
CA LEU A 101 6.49 -0.79 0.53
C LEU A 101 7.69 -1.35 1.29
N LEU A 102 8.24 -0.58 2.23
CA LEU A 102 9.39 -1.01 3.03
C LEU A 102 9.06 -2.23 3.90
N SER A 103 7.95 -2.18 4.65
CA SER A 103 7.54 -3.29 5.52
C SER A 103 7.09 -4.50 4.70
N GLY A 104 6.35 -4.29 3.60
CA GLY A 104 5.91 -5.36 2.71
C GLY A 104 7.07 -6.12 2.09
N THR A 105 8.02 -5.41 1.47
CA THR A 105 9.23 -6.03 0.92
C THR A 105 10.06 -6.72 2.00
N GLY A 106 10.23 -6.08 3.18
CA GLY A 106 10.97 -6.67 4.29
C GLY A 106 10.37 -7.98 4.78
N LEU A 107 9.05 -8.04 4.98
CA LEU A 107 8.35 -9.25 5.41
C LEU A 107 8.37 -10.36 4.36
N ILE A 108 8.31 -10.02 3.07
CA ILE A 108 8.47 -11.01 1.98
C ILE A 108 9.86 -11.64 2.02
N VAL A 109 10.92 -10.83 2.14
CA VAL A 109 12.29 -11.33 2.20
C VAL A 109 12.48 -12.25 3.41
N VAL A 110 12.02 -11.83 4.58
CA VAL A 110 12.06 -12.66 5.80
C VAL A 110 11.26 -13.95 5.61
N GLY A 111 10.06 -13.86 5.04
CA GLY A 111 9.21 -15.02 4.76
C GLY A 111 9.90 -16.04 3.86
N ILE A 112 10.49 -15.58 2.74
CA ILE A 112 11.26 -16.44 1.82
C ILE A 112 12.42 -17.12 2.53
N ILE A 113 13.19 -16.38 3.34
CA ILE A 113 14.32 -16.94 4.09
C ILE A 113 13.84 -18.04 5.04
N LEU A 114 12.76 -17.80 5.79
CA LEU A 114 12.20 -18.78 6.72
C LEU A 114 11.64 -20.02 6.01
N THR A 115 11.09 -19.85 4.81
CA THR A 115 10.58 -20.96 3.99
C THR A 115 11.71 -21.82 3.39
N LEU A 116 12.88 -21.23 3.14
CA LEU A 116 14.04 -21.92 2.57
C LEU A 116 14.92 -22.67 3.60
N ILE A 117 14.74 -22.38 4.89
CA ILE A 117 15.47 -23.01 6.02
C ILE A 117 14.65 -24.16 6.58
#